data_AF-A0A7L3TFP4-F1
#
_entry.id   AF-A0A7L3TFP4-F1
#
_cell.length_a   1.000
_cell.length_b   1.000
_cell.length_c   1.000
_cell.angle_alpha   90.00
_cell.angle_beta   90.00
_cell.angle_gamma   90.00
#
_symmetry.space_group_name_H-M   'P 1'
#
loop_
_entity.id
_entity.type
_entity.pdbx_description
1 polymer ?
#
loop_
_entity_poly.entity_id
_entity_poly.type
_entity_poly.pdbx_seq_one_letter_code
_entity_poly.pdbx_strand_id
1 'polypeptide(L)'
;FLRDDYTIQVAINDYLDIYCPHYEGAVPAGRAETFTLFMVDWEGYRGCYETPGAFKRWECNRPQAPFGPVRFSEKIQRFTPFSLGFEFQPGETYYYISTPTHNHRRACLKMKVFVCCASTSHSGEKLAPTLPQFTLRPEVKIEDLDNFNPEMPKLEKSISGTSPKREHLPLAVAAALFLMTLLAS
;
A
#
# COMPACT_ATOMS: atom_id res chain seq x y z
N PHE A 1 -6.34 -3.46 19.56
CA PHE A 1 -5.49 -4.65 19.65
C PHE A 1 -5.32 -5.17 21.07
N LEU A 2 -4.96 -4.32 22.05
CA LEU A 2 -4.86 -4.73 23.48
C LEU A 2 -6.21 -5.09 24.13
N ARG A 3 -7.31 -4.73 23.46
CA ARG A 3 -8.65 -5.20 23.73
C ARG A 3 -9.10 -5.97 22.47
N ASP A 4 -9.68 -7.15 22.67
CA ASP A 4 -10.10 -8.13 21.64
C ASP A 4 -11.23 -7.64 20.71
N ASP A 5 -11.56 -6.35 20.73
CA ASP A 5 -12.74 -5.72 20.14
C ASP A 5 -12.41 -4.63 19.11
N TYR A 6 -11.15 -4.56 18.64
CA TYR A 6 -10.74 -3.51 17.70
C TYR A 6 -11.55 -3.58 16.40
N THR A 7 -12.38 -2.56 16.19
CA THR A 7 -13.33 -2.48 15.08
C THR A 7 -13.21 -1.11 14.43
N ILE A 8 -13.17 -1.09 13.10
CA ILE A 8 -13.12 0.12 12.28
C ILE A 8 -14.39 0.14 11.43
N GLN A 9 -15.01 1.31 11.32
CA GLN A 9 -16.13 1.55 10.41
C GLN A 9 -15.62 2.32 9.19
N VAL A 10 -16.01 1.86 7.99
CA VAL A 10 -15.61 2.45 6.69
C VAL A 10 -16.81 2.50 5.75
N ALA A 11 -16.77 3.39 4.76
CA ALA A 11 -17.73 3.42 3.66
C ALA A 11 -17.14 2.80 2.38
N ILE A 12 -18.00 2.51 1.40
CA ILE A 12 -17.50 2.15 0.06
C ILE A 12 -16.72 3.33 -0.54
N ASN A 13 -15.59 3.01 -1.18
CA ASN A 13 -14.55 3.88 -1.73
C ASN A 13 -13.59 4.51 -0.72
N ASP A 14 -13.74 4.23 0.58
CA ASP A 14 -12.73 4.57 1.57
C ASP A 14 -11.48 3.71 1.41
N TYR A 15 -10.41 4.13 2.10
CA TYR A 15 -9.15 3.41 2.18
C TYR A 15 -8.88 2.98 3.62
N LEU A 16 -8.55 1.70 3.81
CA LEU A 16 -8.02 1.16 5.05
C LEU A 16 -6.49 1.08 4.92
N ASP A 17 -5.81 1.97 5.64
CA ASP A 17 -4.35 1.98 5.71
C ASP A 17 -3.86 1.20 6.94
N ILE A 18 -3.01 0.22 6.71
CA ILE A 18 -2.36 -0.61 7.74
C ILE A 18 -0.86 -0.36 7.67
N TYR A 19 -0.30 0.10 8.78
CA TYR A 19 1.13 0.34 8.91
C TYR A 19 1.83 -0.83 9.58
N CYS A 20 2.92 -1.30 8.96
CA CYS A 20 3.77 -2.33 9.54
C CYS A 20 4.61 -1.77 10.71
N PRO A 21 4.98 -2.59 11.70
CA PRO A 21 5.91 -2.20 12.75
C PRO A 21 7.23 -1.70 12.14
N HIS A 22 7.70 -0.56 12.65
CA HIS A 22 8.95 0.06 12.24
C HIS A 22 9.82 0.32 13.45
N TYR A 23 11.11 0.07 13.31
CA TYR A 23 12.08 0.23 14.37
C TYR A 23 13.27 1.00 13.83
N GLU A 24 13.68 2.01 14.59
CA GLU A 24 14.90 2.78 14.32
C GLU A 24 16.13 2.03 14.84
N GLY A 25 17.22 2.07 14.08
CA GLY A 25 18.48 1.45 14.46
C GLY A 25 18.49 -0.08 14.42
N ALA A 26 19.56 -0.68 14.93
CA ALA A 26 19.75 -2.12 14.92
C ALA A 26 18.86 -2.81 15.97
N VAL A 27 17.89 -3.61 15.50
CA VAL A 27 17.08 -4.46 16.39
C VAL A 27 17.75 -5.85 16.48
N PRO A 28 17.92 -6.43 17.67
CA PRO A 28 18.42 -7.78 17.81
C PRO A 28 17.60 -8.77 16.98
N ALA A 29 18.28 -9.73 16.33
CA ALA A 29 17.63 -10.73 15.50
C ALA A 29 16.48 -11.42 16.27
N GLY A 30 15.31 -11.52 15.64
CA GLY A 30 14.12 -12.16 16.22
C GLY A 30 13.35 -11.32 17.25
N ARG A 31 13.79 -10.09 17.56
CA ARG A 31 13.00 -9.15 18.38
C ARG A 31 12.12 -8.21 17.58
N ALA A 32 12.50 -7.91 16.33
CA ALA A 32 11.66 -7.12 15.44
C ALA A 32 10.39 -7.90 15.11
N GLU A 33 9.24 -7.27 15.29
CA GLU A 33 7.96 -7.90 14.99
C GLU A 33 7.73 -7.96 13.48
N THR A 34 7.53 -9.18 12.99
CA THR A 34 7.15 -9.47 11.62
C THR A 34 5.93 -10.38 11.61
N PHE A 35 5.00 -10.10 10.70
CA PHE A 35 3.76 -10.87 10.60
C PHE A 35 3.22 -10.87 9.17
N THR A 36 2.37 -11.85 8.89
CA THR A 36 1.55 -11.91 7.67
C THR A 36 0.12 -11.52 8.01
N LEU A 37 -0.47 -10.66 7.18
CA LEU A 37 -1.85 -10.19 7.33
C LEU A 37 -2.76 -11.04 6.45
N PHE A 38 -3.77 -11.63 7.07
CA PHE A 38 -4.80 -12.42 6.41
C PHE A 38 -6.16 -11.76 6.57
N MET A 39 -6.96 -11.84 5.50
CA MET A 39 -8.40 -11.71 5.58
C MET A 39 -8.97 -13.11 5.76
N VAL A 40 -9.82 -13.27 6.77
CA VAL A 40 -10.39 -14.56 7.19
C VAL A 40 -11.89 -14.46 7.36
N ASP A 41 -12.54 -15.61 7.45
CA ASP A 41 -13.93 -15.70 7.91
C ASP A 41 -14.03 -15.52 9.44
N TRP A 42 -15.26 -15.61 9.96
CA TRP A 42 -15.54 -15.50 11.39
C TRP A 42 -14.87 -16.60 12.23
N GLU A 43 -14.74 -17.81 11.69
CA GLU A 43 -14.12 -18.95 12.37
C GLU A 43 -12.62 -18.69 12.58
N GLY A 44 -11.91 -18.32 11.50
CA GLY A 44 -10.51 -17.95 11.54
C GLY A 44 -10.24 -16.74 12.43
N TYR A 45 -11.14 -15.75 12.43
CA TYR A 45 -11.04 -14.59 13.32
C TYR A 45 -11.13 -14.96 14.80
N ARG A 46 -12.07 -15.85 15.17
CA ARG A 46 -12.22 -16.31 16.55
C ARG A 46 -11.05 -17.19 16.98
N GLY A 47 -10.61 -18.07 16.11
CA GLY A 47 -9.56 -19.05 16.39
C GLY A 47 -8.14 -18.53 16.21
N CYS A 48 -7.95 -17.35 15.61
CA CYS A 48 -6.62 -16.82 15.26
C CYS A 48 -5.81 -17.75 14.33
N TYR A 49 -6.45 -18.35 13.32
CA TYR A 49 -5.77 -19.20 12.33
C TYR A 49 -6.27 -18.96 10.90
N GLU A 50 -5.46 -19.39 9.94
CA GLU A 50 -5.76 -19.34 8.51
C GLU A 50 -6.75 -20.46 8.16
N THR A 51 -7.98 -20.10 7.79
CA THR A 51 -8.94 -21.06 7.24
C THR A 51 -8.62 -21.36 5.77
N PRO A 52 -9.12 -22.46 5.17
CA PRO A 52 -8.86 -22.78 3.76
C PRO A 52 -9.31 -21.68 2.77
N GLY A 53 -10.26 -20.83 3.16
CA GLY A 53 -10.71 -19.66 2.39
C GLY A 53 -10.00 -18.36 2.75
N ALA A 54 -8.97 -18.39 3.61
CA ALA A 54 -8.23 -17.21 4.01
C ALA A 54 -7.40 -16.65 2.84
N PHE A 55 -7.40 -15.33 2.73
CA PHE A 55 -6.62 -14.62 1.72
C PHE A 55 -5.48 -13.87 2.38
N LYS A 56 -4.25 -14.19 1.96
CA LYS A 56 -3.07 -13.40 2.33
C LYS A 56 -3.17 -12.01 1.69
N ARG A 57 -3.28 -10.97 2.51
CA ARG A 57 -3.41 -9.57 2.04
C ARG A 57 -2.06 -8.86 1.97
N TRP A 58 -1.19 -9.09 2.95
CA TRP A 58 0.10 -8.40 3.03
C TRP A 58 1.13 -9.13 3.90
N GLU A 59 2.40 -8.76 3.76
CA GLU A 59 3.50 -9.20 4.65
C GLU A 59 4.24 -8.00 5.23
N CYS A 60 4.28 -7.92 6.55
CA CYS A 60 5.12 -6.99 7.28
C CYS A 60 6.46 -7.66 7.61
N ASN A 61 7.39 -7.62 6.65
CA ASN A 61 8.71 -8.26 6.74
C ASN A 61 9.90 -7.28 6.66
N ARG A 62 9.63 -5.96 6.64
CA ARG A 62 10.65 -4.90 6.54
C ARG A 62 10.62 -3.97 7.77
N PRO A 63 11.08 -4.41 8.94
CA PRO A 63 11.04 -3.63 10.18
C PRO A 63 11.91 -2.38 10.15
N GLN A 64 12.95 -2.35 9.29
CA GLN A 64 13.90 -1.24 9.15
C GLN A 64 13.79 -0.58 7.76
N ALA A 65 12.58 -0.48 7.22
CA ALA A 65 12.36 0.17 5.92
C ALA A 65 12.92 1.62 5.91
N PRO A 66 13.62 2.04 4.84
CA PRO A 66 14.40 3.29 4.84
C PRO A 66 13.58 4.57 4.92
N PHE A 67 12.27 4.51 4.62
CA PHE A 67 11.36 5.65 4.57
C PHE A 67 10.27 5.58 5.64
N GLY A 68 10.57 4.96 6.79
CA GLY A 68 9.63 4.76 7.88
C GLY A 68 8.73 3.52 7.69
N PRO A 69 7.60 3.45 8.43
CA PRO A 69 6.69 2.32 8.38
C PRO A 69 6.15 2.03 6.98
N VAL A 70 6.24 0.77 6.56
CA VAL A 70 5.60 0.32 5.31
C VAL A 70 4.09 0.41 5.46
N ARG A 71 3.42 1.04 4.50
CA ARG A 71 1.97 1.18 4.45
C ARG A 71 1.36 0.24 3.41
N PHE A 72 0.42 -0.58 3.85
CA PHE A 72 -0.51 -1.31 2.98
C PHE A 72 -1.84 -0.55 2.95
N SER A 73 -2.37 -0.32 1.75
CA SER A 73 -3.64 0.41 1.56
C SER A 73 -4.65 -0.51 0.88
N GLU A 74 -5.74 -0.79 1.57
CA GLU A 74 -6.87 -1.54 1.01
C GLU A 74 -7.97 -0.56 0.60
N LYS A 75 -8.34 -0.56 -0.68
CA LYS A 75 -9.50 0.21 -1.14
C LYS A 75 -10.77 -0.59 -0.89
N ILE A 76 -11.71 -0.01 -0.16
CA ILE A 76 -12.99 -0.64 0.17
C ILE A 76 -13.94 -0.47 -1.02
N GLN A 77 -13.76 -1.28 -2.06
CA GLN A 77 -14.51 -1.15 -3.31
C GLN A 77 -15.50 -2.29 -3.52
N ARG A 78 -16.62 -1.98 -4.16
CA ARG A 78 -17.67 -2.95 -4.49
C ARG A 78 -17.34 -3.86 -5.67
N PHE A 79 -16.52 -3.36 -6.59
CA PHE A 79 -16.11 -4.08 -7.79
C PHE A 79 -14.61 -3.92 -7.96
N THR A 80 -13.91 -5.04 -8.06
CA THR A 80 -12.47 -5.04 -8.30
C THR A 80 -12.17 -5.37 -9.77
N PRO A 81 -11.31 -4.58 -10.45
CA PRO A 81 -10.85 -4.94 -11.79
C PRO A 81 -9.82 -6.08 -11.78
N PHE A 82 -9.34 -6.47 -10.60
CA PHE A 82 -8.37 -7.56 -10.42
C PHE A 82 -9.08 -8.85 -10.05
N SER A 83 -8.77 -9.95 -10.74
CA SER A 83 -9.42 -11.26 -10.56
C SER A 83 -9.20 -11.90 -9.18
N LEU A 84 -8.11 -11.54 -8.50
CA LEU A 84 -7.84 -11.95 -7.11
C LEU A 84 -8.09 -10.80 -6.11
N GLY A 85 -8.73 -9.72 -6.56
CA GLY A 85 -9.12 -8.63 -5.67
C GLY A 85 -10.33 -9.03 -4.83
N PHE A 86 -10.52 -8.30 -3.73
CA PHE A 86 -11.63 -8.54 -2.84
C PHE A 86 -12.71 -7.45 -3.00
N GLU A 87 -13.97 -7.85 -2.89
CA GLU A 87 -15.13 -6.97 -3.07
C GLU A 87 -15.87 -6.78 -1.75
N PHE A 88 -16.16 -5.54 -1.42
CA PHE A 88 -16.80 -5.14 -0.17
C PHE A 88 -18.27 -4.78 -0.38
N GLN A 89 -19.13 -5.16 0.56
CA GLN A 89 -20.56 -4.89 0.54
C GLN A 89 -20.97 -4.04 1.75
N PRO A 90 -21.81 -3.00 1.56
CA PRO A 90 -22.43 -2.27 2.66
C PRO A 90 -23.24 -3.20 3.57
N GLY A 91 -23.17 -2.97 4.87
CA GLY A 91 -23.80 -3.77 5.91
C GLY A 91 -22.97 -4.97 6.37
N GLU A 92 -21.88 -5.31 5.68
CA GLU A 92 -21.06 -6.48 6.00
C GLU A 92 -19.88 -6.16 6.92
N THR A 93 -19.46 -7.16 7.68
CA THR A 93 -18.26 -7.11 8.54
C THR A 93 -17.21 -8.06 8.03
N TYR A 94 -16.01 -7.54 7.80
CA TYR A 94 -14.85 -8.28 7.32
C TYR A 94 -13.81 -8.44 8.43
N TYR A 95 -13.12 -9.57 8.42
CA TYR A 95 -12.24 -9.94 9.53
C TYR A 95 -10.80 -10.07 9.05
N TYR A 96 -9.89 -9.50 9.83
CA TYR A 96 -8.46 -9.57 9.57
C TYR A 96 -7.74 -10.11 10.80
N ILE A 97 -6.72 -10.94 10.56
CA ILE A 97 -5.80 -11.44 11.58
C ILE A 97 -4.35 -11.26 11.12
N SER A 98 -3.44 -11.11 12.06
CA SER A 98 -2.00 -11.12 11.82
C SER A 98 -1.34 -12.32 12.50
N THR A 99 -0.64 -13.14 11.73
CA THR A 99 0.11 -14.28 12.26
C THR A 99 1.61 -13.96 12.33
N PRO A 100 2.26 -14.07 13.49
CA PRO A 100 3.70 -13.82 13.60
C PRO A 100 4.52 -14.78 12.74
N THR A 101 5.55 -14.29 12.04
CA THR A 101 6.37 -15.13 11.14
C THR A 101 7.31 -16.07 11.89
N HIS A 102 7.82 -15.65 13.05
CA HIS A 102 8.85 -16.40 13.79
C HIS A 102 8.41 -16.89 15.18
N ASN A 103 7.22 -16.53 15.65
CA ASN A 103 6.79 -16.83 17.02
C ASN A 103 5.30 -17.19 17.12
N HIS A 104 4.98 -18.45 16.79
CA HIS A 104 3.61 -18.99 16.85
C HIS A 104 3.00 -19.02 18.25
N ARG A 105 3.76 -18.69 19.31
CA ARG A 105 3.25 -18.64 20.69
C ARG A 105 2.64 -17.29 21.08
N ARG A 106 2.83 -16.25 20.28
CA ARG A 106 2.20 -14.93 20.52
C ARG A 106 0.74 -14.98 20.09
N ALA A 107 -0.12 -14.33 20.89
CA ALA A 107 -1.51 -14.11 20.51
C ALA A 107 -1.59 -13.33 19.18
N CYS A 108 -2.50 -13.72 18.28
CA CYS A 108 -2.67 -13.01 17.02
C CYS A 108 -3.28 -11.63 17.27
N LEU A 109 -2.87 -10.62 16.51
CA LEU A 109 -3.60 -9.36 16.44
C LEU A 109 -4.76 -9.55 15.46
N LYS A 110 -5.92 -9.02 15.80
CA LYS A 110 -7.12 -9.15 14.96
C LYS A 110 -7.92 -7.86 14.96
N MET A 111 -8.62 -7.60 13.85
CA MET A 111 -9.52 -6.46 13.71
C MET A 111 -10.77 -6.81 12.90
N LYS A 112 -11.85 -6.07 13.17
CA LYS A 112 -13.09 -6.10 12.40
C LYS A 112 -13.21 -4.83 11.57
N VAL A 113 -13.66 -4.96 10.34
CA VAL A 113 -13.90 -3.84 9.44
C VAL A 113 -15.37 -3.90 9.04
N PHE A 114 -16.18 -3.00 9.60
CA PHE A 114 -17.59 -2.88 9.27
C PHE A 114 -17.78 -1.86 8.16
N VAL A 115 -18.37 -2.29 7.04
CA VAL A 115 -18.67 -1.41 5.91
C VAL A 115 -20.07 -0.86 6.10
N CYS A 116 -20.22 0.38 6.51
CA CYS A 116 -21.52 0.89 6.95
C CYS A 116 -22.47 1.24 5.79
N CYS A 117 -21.97 1.91 4.76
CA CYS A 117 -22.81 2.48 3.72
C CYS A 117 -22.18 2.40 2.32
N ALA A 118 -23.07 2.50 1.31
CA ALA A 118 -22.64 2.82 -0.04
C ALA A 118 -21.87 4.14 -0.04
N SER A 119 -21.07 4.38 -1.07
CA SER A 119 -20.18 5.54 -1.14
C SER A 119 -20.92 6.78 -0.70
N THR A 120 -20.35 7.54 0.23
CA THR A 120 -20.90 8.84 0.59
C THR A 120 -20.86 9.69 -0.67
N SER A 121 -21.97 9.78 -1.39
CA SER A 121 -22.20 10.91 -2.27
C SER A 121 -22.08 12.12 -1.37
N HIS A 122 -21.05 12.94 -1.57
CA HIS A 122 -21.03 14.29 -1.04
C HIS A 122 -22.28 15.00 -1.61
N SER A 123 -23.41 14.88 -0.92
CA SER A 123 -24.66 15.52 -1.32
C SER A 123 -25.37 16.06 -0.08
N GLY A 124 -25.16 17.36 0.15
CA GLY A 124 -25.82 18.23 1.13
C GLY A 124 -24.78 18.98 1.98
N GLU A 125 -24.35 20.20 1.68
CA GLU A 125 -25.12 21.37 1.24
C GLU A 125 -24.82 21.83 -0.18
N LYS A 126 -25.88 21.92 -0.99
CA LYS A 126 -25.96 22.83 -2.12
C LYS A 126 -26.27 24.23 -1.56
N LEU A 127 -25.25 24.96 -1.12
CA LEU A 127 -25.30 26.42 -1.19
C LEU A 127 -24.77 26.78 -2.58
N ALA A 128 -25.61 27.45 -3.36
CA ALA A 128 -25.25 27.94 -4.68
C ALA A 128 -23.87 28.60 -4.66
N PRO A 129 -23.00 28.41 -5.67
CA PRO A 129 -21.80 29.21 -5.79
C PRO A 129 -22.24 30.65 -5.98
N THR A 130 -22.22 31.44 -4.90
CA THR A 130 -22.30 32.88 -5.05
C THR A 130 -20.96 33.25 -5.66
N LEU A 131 -20.99 33.69 -6.92
CA LEU A 131 -19.84 34.18 -7.66
C LEU A 131 -18.99 35.06 -6.72
N PRO A 132 -17.68 34.81 -6.55
CA PRO A 132 -16.87 35.72 -5.79
C PRO A 132 -16.89 37.06 -6.51
N GLN A 133 -17.40 38.11 -5.86
CA GLN A 133 -17.15 39.47 -6.28
C GLN A 133 -15.66 39.72 -6.15
N PHE A 134 -14.94 39.51 -7.25
CA PHE A 134 -13.61 40.06 -7.41
C PHE A 134 -13.78 41.58 -7.43
N THR A 135 -13.62 42.21 -6.27
CA THR A 135 -13.40 43.65 -6.20
C THR A 135 -12.02 43.90 -6.81
N LEU A 136 -11.99 44.25 -8.09
CA LEU A 136 -10.84 44.87 -8.71
C LEU A 136 -10.61 46.20 -7.97
N ARG A 137 -9.45 46.34 -7.32
CA ARG A 137 -8.94 47.67 -6.96
C ARG A 137 -8.66 48.42 -8.27
N PRO A 138 -9.00 49.71 -8.38
CA PRO A 138 -8.63 50.52 -9.53
C PRO A 138 -7.12 50.79 -9.53
N GLU A 139 -6.60 51.19 -10.69
CA GLU A 139 -5.18 51.46 -10.98
C GLU A 139 -4.27 50.25 -11.32
N VAL A 140 -4.50 49.63 -12.48
CA VAL A 140 -3.39 49.24 -13.36
C VAL A 140 -3.77 49.58 -14.80
N LYS A 141 -3.02 50.50 -15.43
CA LYS A 141 -3.19 50.92 -16.82
C LYS A 141 -2.72 49.82 -17.78
N ILE A 142 -3.53 49.54 -18.80
CA ILE A 142 -3.25 48.56 -19.84
C ILE A 142 -2.40 49.25 -20.90
N GLU A 143 -1.08 49.15 -20.77
CA GLU A 143 -0.12 49.40 -21.85
C GLU A 143 1.03 48.41 -21.68
N ASP A 144 0.82 47.14 -22.03
CA ASP A 144 1.90 46.26 -22.56
C ASP A 144 1.38 44.91 -23.09
N LEU A 145 0.27 44.92 -23.83
CA LEU A 145 -0.28 43.70 -24.42
C LEU A 145 0.24 43.40 -25.83
N ASP A 146 1.50 43.71 -26.13
CA ASP A 146 2.10 43.41 -27.44
C ASP A 146 3.40 42.56 -27.37
N ASN A 147 3.83 42.09 -26.18
CA ASN A 147 5.10 41.35 -26.08
C ASN A 147 5.10 40.09 -25.21
N PHE A 148 4.08 39.23 -25.34
CA PHE A 148 4.16 37.84 -24.85
C PHE A 148 4.27 36.84 -25.99
N ASN A 149 5.49 36.35 -26.22
CA ASN A 149 5.79 35.17 -27.03
C ASN A 149 5.20 33.91 -26.35
N PRO A 150 4.29 33.14 -26.98
CA PRO A 150 3.78 31.91 -26.40
C PRO A 150 4.69 30.75 -26.82
N GLU A 151 5.87 30.62 -26.21
CA GLU A 151 6.64 29.38 -26.35
C GLU A 151 6.15 28.37 -25.30
N MET A 152 5.30 27.46 -25.76
CA MET A 152 4.83 26.30 -25.00
C MET A 152 6.01 25.37 -24.71
N PRO A 153 6.32 25.02 -23.45
CA PRO A 153 7.35 24.03 -23.16
C PRO A 153 6.93 22.67 -23.74
N LYS A 154 7.70 22.16 -24.70
CA LYS A 154 7.54 20.80 -25.22
C LYS A 154 7.73 19.80 -24.08
N LEU A 155 6.77 18.90 -23.92
CA LEU A 155 6.87 17.73 -23.06
C LEU A 155 7.96 16.81 -23.62
N GLU A 156 9.13 16.76 -22.97
CA GLU A 156 10.20 15.83 -23.34
C GLU A 156 9.73 14.38 -23.12
N LYS A 157 10.02 13.54 -24.12
CA LYS A 157 9.64 12.13 -24.16
C LYS A 157 10.30 11.37 -23.01
N SER A 158 9.49 10.54 -22.36
CA SER A 158 9.88 9.51 -21.40
C SER A 158 11.13 8.74 -21.85
N ILE A 159 12.15 8.71 -20.99
CA ILE A 159 13.29 7.81 -21.13
C ILE A 159 12.78 6.39 -20.88
N SER A 160 12.79 5.59 -21.94
CA SER A 160 12.61 4.14 -21.89
C SER A 160 13.79 3.54 -21.14
N GLY A 161 13.55 3.08 -19.91
CA GLY A 161 14.53 2.30 -19.14
C GLY A 161 14.80 0.99 -19.85
N THR A 162 16.02 0.79 -20.32
CA THR A 162 16.49 -0.45 -20.93
C THR A 162 16.55 -1.57 -19.90
N SER A 163 15.97 -2.72 -20.26
CA SER A 163 16.02 -3.97 -19.50
C SER A 163 17.48 -4.44 -19.28
N PRO A 164 17.88 -4.91 -18.08
CA PRO A 164 19.22 -5.45 -17.86
C PRO A 164 19.42 -6.72 -18.69
N LYS A 165 20.37 -6.64 -19.61
CA LYS A 165 20.83 -7.74 -20.46
C LYS A 165 21.51 -8.78 -19.58
N ARG A 166 21.05 -10.04 -19.66
CA ARG A 166 21.65 -11.23 -19.03
C ARG A 166 23.15 -11.28 -19.38
N GLU A 167 24.00 -11.09 -18.38
CA GLU A 167 25.45 -11.14 -18.60
C GLU A 167 25.87 -12.57 -18.96
N HIS A 168 26.56 -12.69 -20.09
CA HIS A 168 27.28 -13.91 -20.44
C HIS A 168 28.50 -14.02 -19.53
N LEU A 169 28.57 -15.10 -18.76
CA LEU A 169 29.75 -15.48 -18.00
C LEU A 169 30.94 -15.61 -18.97
N PRO A 170 32.06 -14.90 -18.77
CA PRO A 170 33.20 -15.01 -19.68
C PRO A 170 33.76 -16.44 -19.60
N LEU A 171 34.03 -17.05 -20.76
CA LEU A 171 34.61 -18.41 -20.87
C LEU A 171 35.86 -18.61 -19.98
N ALA A 172 36.60 -17.54 -19.72
CA ALA A 172 37.77 -17.53 -18.84
C ALA A 172 37.44 -17.86 -17.36
N VAL A 173 36.26 -17.47 -16.87
CA VAL A 173 35.83 -17.73 -15.49
C VAL A 173 35.42 -19.19 -15.31
N ALA A 174 34.77 -19.77 -16.31
CA ALA A 174 34.44 -21.21 -16.32
C ALA A 174 35.69 -22.09 -16.44
N ALA A 175 36.67 -21.68 -17.25
CA ALA A 175 37.96 -22.41 -17.38
C ALA A 175 38.81 -22.33 -16.10
N ALA A 176 38.82 -21.18 -15.41
CA ALA A 176 39.52 -21.04 -14.14
C ALA A 176 38.90 -21.90 -13.03
N LEU A 177 37.58 -22.00 -12.96
CA LEU A 177 36.89 -22.88 -12.00
C LEU A 177 37.19 -24.36 -12.27
N PHE A 178 37.22 -24.80 -13.53
CA PHE A 178 37.57 -26.17 -13.89
C PHE A 178 39.04 -26.52 -13.58
N LEU A 179 39.98 -25.62 -13.84
CA LEU A 179 41.41 -25.83 -13.52
C LEU A 179 41.66 -25.92 -12.01
N MET A 180 40.94 -25.13 -11.20
CA MET A 180 41.07 -25.17 -9.73
C MET A 180 40.50 -26.45 -9.13
N THR A 181 39.48 -27.07 -9.76
CA THR A 181 38.96 -28.38 -9.32
C THR A 181 39.88 -29.56 -9.67
N LEU A 182 40.63 -29.45 -10.78
CA LEU A 182 41.58 -30.51 -11.22
C LEU A 182 42.90 -30.49 -10.45
N LEU A 183 43.29 -29.35 -9.88
CA LEU A 183 44.49 -29.23 -9.03
C LEU A 183 44.25 -29.61 -7.56
N ALA A 184 42.98 -29.82 -7.18
CA ALA A 184 42.57 -30.16 -5.82
C ALA A 184 42.18 -31.65 -5.65
N SER A 185 42.46 -32.50 -6.64
CA SER A 185 42.33 -33.97 -6.58
C SER A 185 43.68 -34.66 -6.65
#